data_AF-A0A532EGG0-F1
#
_entry.id   AF-A0A532EGG0-F1
#
_cell.length_a   1.000
_cell.length_b   1.000
_cell.length_c   1.000
_cell.angle_alpha   90.00
_cell.angle_beta   90.00
_cell.angle_gamma   90.00
#
_symmetry.space_group_name_H-M   'P 1'
#
loop_
_entity.id
_entity.type
_entity.pdbx_description
1 polymer ?
#
loop_
_entity_poly.entity_id
_entity_poly.type
_entity_poly.pdbx_seq_one_letter_code
_entity_poly.pdbx_strand_id
1 'polypeptide(L)'
;MTDLLSKEHSILERPFMEFRPFGLNDQGEKICDISGVIVQSNVDYMCDYLSRTAGKAAATQALDELCRLLNARLPDRTYHVTPDSLRNIWNSYSYEFVCYLREFCEQLSGDPQFHINVGTNRKVPPLIQILCRPFSTPQLYKMWPYFGSKYVRGVLEFEVGRVTRRSAVLRMTFTDRALVQFGPYRKRCVDVICLSCKSSIARVQTQMHGTPAATVRDLSCTANGDPYCEWEFTWTPQVRSSVPLAMWMLVAGGTFTYLHLRQPDVPTVEALGLAAIPASLLWWMIAGARGRSSVAVVVDDHQSHAPSRQTAATVDQGSGAGRRCAA
;
A
#
# COMPACT_ATOMS: atom_id res chain seq x y z
N MET A 1 -7.54 32.93 12.04
CA MET A 1 -7.42 31.77 11.13
C MET A 1 -5.95 31.65 10.80
N THR A 2 -5.31 30.51 11.08
CA THR A 2 -3.91 30.29 10.68
C THR A 2 -3.89 30.10 9.17
N ASP A 3 -3.16 30.94 8.44
CA ASP A 3 -2.99 30.77 7.00
C ASP A 3 -2.27 29.44 6.73
N LEU A 4 -2.89 28.61 5.89
CA LEU A 4 -2.34 27.31 5.52
C LEU A 4 -1.34 27.46 4.39
N LEU A 5 -0.14 26.91 4.60
CA LEU A 5 0.89 26.84 3.57
C LEU A 5 0.44 25.93 2.42
N SER A 6 1.02 26.12 1.24
CA SER A 6 0.76 25.30 0.06
C SER A 6 1.34 23.88 0.23
N LYS A 7 1.08 22.99 -0.74
CA LYS A 7 1.52 21.57 -0.66
C LYS A 7 3.03 21.39 -0.83
N GLU A 8 3.71 22.43 -1.29
CA GLU A 8 5.15 22.47 -1.52
C GLU A 8 5.92 22.68 -0.21
N HIS A 9 5.26 23.20 0.83
CA HIS A 9 5.86 23.43 2.13
C HIS A 9 5.89 22.15 2.96
N SER A 10 7.10 21.70 3.28
CA SER A 10 7.32 20.47 4.05
C SER A 10 7.19 20.74 5.55
N ILE A 11 6.61 19.79 6.31
CA ILE A 11 6.61 19.90 7.78
C ILE A 11 8.04 19.95 8.35
N LEU A 12 9.03 19.49 7.58
CA LEU A 12 10.44 19.52 7.95
C LEU A 12 11.05 20.93 8.01
N GLU A 13 10.37 21.93 7.44
CA GLU A 13 10.71 23.36 7.60
C GLU A 13 10.54 23.81 9.05
N ARG A 14 9.62 23.20 9.80
CA ARG A 14 9.44 23.48 11.23
C ARG A 14 10.58 22.84 12.03
N PRO A 15 11.33 23.62 12.83
CA PRO A 15 12.56 23.15 13.44
C PRO A 15 12.36 22.10 14.54
N PHE A 16 11.26 22.19 15.29
CA PHE A 16 10.95 21.32 16.42
C PHE A 16 9.50 20.86 16.37
N MET A 17 9.26 19.62 16.81
CA MET A 17 7.90 19.10 16.97
C MET A 17 7.19 19.85 18.10
N GLU A 18 5.91 20.15 17.92
CA GLU A 18 5.07 20.82 18.92
C GLU A 18 4.40 19.83 19.87
N PHE A 19 4.19 18.59 19.41
CA PHE A 19 3.54 17.53 20.16
C PHE A 19 4.56 16.45 20.55
N ARG A 20 4.38 15.91 21.76
CA ARG A 20 5.17 14.75 22.21
C ARG A 20 4.93 13.58 21.26
N PRO A 21 5.99 12.84 20.88
CA PRO A 21 5.88 11.82 19.85
C PRO A 21 5.23 10.53 20.36
N PHE A 22 5.33 10.22 21.65
CA PHE A 22 4.78 9.02 22.29
C PHE A 22 4.66 9.22 23.80
N GLY A 23 4.05 8.27 24.51
CA GLY A 23 3.84 8.35 25.95
C GLY A 23 2.52 9.06 26.30
N LEU A 24 2.58 10.05 27.19
CA LEU A 24 1.42 10.85 27.60
C LEU A 24 1.47 12.24 26.98
N ASN A 25 0.33 12.74 26.50
CA ASN A 25 0.18 14.13 26.05
C ASN A 25 0.19 15.10 27.26
N ASP A 26 0.09 16.39 26.99
CA ASP A 26 0.11 17.42 28.05
C ASP A 26 -1.12 17.34 28.97
N GLN A 27 -2.19 16.66 28.55
CA GLN A 27 -3.39 16.37 29.32
C GLN A 27 -3.30 15.06 30.13
N GLY A 28 -2.17 14.34 30.05
CA GLY A 28 -1.97 13.06 30.74
C GLY A 28 -2.62 11.84 30.06
N GLU A 29 -3.15 12.00 28.85
CA GLU A 29 -3.74 10.92 28.06
C GLU A 29 -2.67 10.19 27.25
N LYS A 30 -2.84 8.87 27.08
CA LYS A 30 -1.94 8.08 26.24
C LYS A 30 -2.01 8.52 24.78
N ILE A 31 -0.87 8.90 24.21
CA ILE A 31 -0.71 9.16 22.79
C ILE A 31 -0.84 7.84 22.03
N CYS A 32 -1.92 7.71 21.25
CA CYS A 32 -2.22 6.49 20.50
C CYS A 32 -2.78 6.76 19.10
N ASP A 33 -2.46 7.93 18.54
CA ASP A 33 -3.01 8.40 17.27
C ASP A 33 -2.67 7.43 16.13
N ILE A 34 -1.41 6.99 16.04
CA ILE A 34 -0.90 6.08 15.02
C ILE A 34 -0.18 4.89 15.65
N SER A 35 -0.50 3.68 15.18
CA SER A 35 0.16 2.43 15.59
C SER A 35 1.60 2.34 15.08
N GLY A 36 2.49 1.74 15.89
CA GLY A 36 3.85 1.41 15.50
C GLY A 36 3.97 0.51 14.27
N VAL A 37 2.92 -0.22 13.89
CA VAL A 37 2.87 -0.97 12.62
C VAL A 37 3.03 -0.05 11.40
N ILE A 38 2.44 1.14 11.44
CA ILE A 38 2.56 2.13 10.36
C ILE A 38 3.95 2.73 10.33
N VAL A 39 4.53 3.01 11.49
CA VAL A 39 5.91 3.52 11.61
C VAL A 39 6.92 2.50 11.06
N GLN A 40 6.87 1.26 11.55
CA GLN A 40 7.69 0.16 11.06
C GLN A 40 7.56 0.00 9.53
N SER A 41 6.34 0.08 8.99
CA SER A 41 6.09 -0.06 7.55
C SER A 41 6.83 0.99 6.70
N ASN A 42 6.94 2.23 7.17
CA ASN A 42 7.68 3.29 6.47
C ASN A 42 9.19 3.06 6.58
N VAL A 43 9.68 2.78 7.80
CA VAL A 43 11.09 2.55 8.08
C VAL A 43 11.62 1.36 7.29
N ASP A 44 10.92 0.23 7.35
CA ASP A 44 11.32 -0.96 6.63
C ASP A 44 11.29 -0.71 5.12
N TYR A 45 10.36 0.11 4.59
CA TYR A 45 10.28 0.34 3.15
C TYR A 45 11.48 1.14 2.67
N MET A 46 11.86 2.20 3.40
CA MET A 46 13.09 2.94 3.18
C MET A 46 14.30 2.00 3.19
N CYS A 47 14.45 1.16 4.22
CA CYS A 47 15.57 0.21 4.33
C CYS A 47 15.58 -0.83 3.20
N ASP A 48 14.43 -1.41 2.84
CA ASP A 48 14.28 -2.39 1.76
C ASP A 48 14.58 -1.78 0.39
N TYR A 49 14.16 -0.53 0.17
CA TYR A 49 14.46 0.23 -1.04
C TYR A 49 15.96 0.48 -1.15
N LEU A 50 16.57 1.10 -0.14
CA LEU A 50 17.99 1.41 -0.12
C LEU A 50 18.87 0.16 -0.17
N SER A 51 18.46 -0.93 0.48
CA SER A 51 19.21 -2.19 0.41
C SER A 51 19.29 -2.73 -1.02
N ARG A 52 18.27 -2.50 -1.84
CA ARG A 52 18.23 -2.93 -3.24
C ARG A 52 18.93 -1.95 -4.18
N THR A 53 18.87 -0.65 -3.93
CA THR A 53 19.39 0.39 -4.84
C THR A 53 20.81 0.85 -4.51
N ALA A 54 21.19 0.86 -3.23
CA ALA A 54 22.47 1.38 -2.72
C ALA A 54 23.22 0.39 -1.80
N GLY A 55 22.60 -0.73 -1.44
CA GLY A 55 23.19 -1.79 -0.62
C GLY A 55 22.86 -1.69 0.87
N LYS A 56 23.13 -2.79 1.59
CA LYS A 56 22.74 -2.94 3.01
C LYS A 56 23.40 -1.91 3.93
N ALA A 57 24.65 -1.54 3.68
CA ALA A 57 25.36 -0.55 4.48
C ALA A 57 24.68 0.84 4.40
N ALA A 58 24.25 1.24 3.19
CA ALA A 58 23.51 2.49 2.99
C ALA A 58 22.15 2.45 3.73
N ALA A 59 21.45 1.32 3.71
CA ALA A 59 20.19 1.15 4.44
C ALA A 59 20.36 1.27 5.97
N THR A 60 21.44 0.69 6.53
CA THR A 60 21.75 0.83 7.97
C THR A 60 22.10 2.27 8.30
N GLN A 61 22.97 2.92 7.52
CA GLN A 61 23.34 4.32 7.73
C GLN A 61 22.14 5.25 7.64
N ALA A 62 21.22 5.03 6.69
CA ALA A 62 20.01 5.83 6.56
C ALA A 62 19.07 5.67 7.76
N LEU A 63 19.03 4.49 8.40
CA LEU A 63 18.24 4.29 9.61
C LEU A 63 18.80 5.07 10.81
N ASP A 64 20.12 5.04 10.97
CA ASP A 64 20.79 5.81 12.02
C ASP A 64 20.59 7.31 11.79
N GLU A 65 20.71 7.75 10.53
CA GLU A 65 20.47 9.14 10.14
C GLU A 65 19.00 9.56 10.34
N LEU A 66 18.03 8.68 10.05
CA LEU A 66 16.62 8.92 10.35
C LEU A 66 16.40 9.18 11.85
N CYS A 67 17.00 8.34 12.71
CA CYS A 67 16.91 8.54 14.16
C CYS A 67 17.55 9.86 14.59
N ARG A 68 18.73 10.19 14.03
CA ARG A 68 19.42 11.46 14.30
C ARG A 68 18.57 12.66 13.91
N LEU A 69 17.98 12.65 12.71
CA LEU A 69 17.13 13.71 12.18
C LEU A 69 15.84 13.87 12.99
N LEU A 70 15.18 12.77 13.37
CA LEU A 70 13.99 12.82 14.23
C LEU A 70 14.32 13.36 15.62
N ASN A 71 15.38 12.87 16.25
CA ASN A 71 15.81 13.31 17.58
C ASN A 71 16.24 14.78 17.59
N ALA A 72 16.78 15.30 16.48
CA ALA A 72 17.08 16.73 16.34
C ALA A 72 15.82 17.61 16.37
N ARG A 73 14.64 17.06 16.05
CA ARG A 73 13.35 17.77 16.16
C ARG A 73 12.71 17.65 17.54
N LEU A 74 13.32 16.89 18.45
CA LEU A 74 12.83 16.59 19.80
C LEU A 74 13.80 17.14 20.84
N PRO A 75 13.54 18.34 21.39
CA PRO A 75 14.44 18.97 22.37
C PRO A 75 14.61 18.14 23.66
N ASP A 76 13.53 17.51 24.11
CA ASP A 76 13.54 16.64 25.30
C ASP A 76 14.03 15.23 24.94
N ARG A 77 15.18 14.87 25.52
CA ARG A 77 15.86 13.59 25.30
C ARG A 77 15.09 12.38 25.80
N THR A 78 14.13 12.56 26.72
CA THR A 78 13.24 11.50 27.18
C THR A 78 12.44 10.88 26.01
N TYR A 79 12.22 11.66 24.95
CA TYR A 79 11.46 11.23 23.78
C TYR A 79 12.33 10.80 22.59
N HIS A 80 13.64 10.66 22.78
CA HIS A 80 14.52 10.24 21.69
C HIS A 80 14.23 8.81 21.26
N VAL A 81 14.20 8.61 19.94
CA VAL A 81 13.98 7.32 19.30
C VAL A 81 15.31 6.66 18.94
N THR A 82 15.28 5.34 18.94
CA THR A 82 16.34 4.44 18.46
C THR A 82 15.83 3.58 17.31
N PRO A 83 16.73 2.97 16.51
CA PRO A 83 16.35 1.99 15.49
C PRO A 83 15.36 0.92 15.97
N ASP A 84 15.60 0.37 17.17
CA ASP A 84 14.75 -0.66 17.76
C ASP A 84 13.37 -0.11 18.17
N SER A 85 13.33 1.11 18.71
CA SER A 85 12.06 1.74 19.11
C SER A 85 11.15 1.99 17.90
N LEU A 86 11.70 2.42 16.76
CA LEU A 86 10.93 2.67 15.53
C LEU A 86 10.37 1.38 14.92
N ARG A 87 11.04 0.24 15.12
CA ARG A 87 10.57 -1.07 14.66
C ARG A 87 9.67 -1.78 15.67
N ASN A 88 9.50 -1.24 16.87
CA ASN A 88 8.61 -1.83 17.87
C ASN A 88 7.14 -1.52 17.55
N ILE A 89 6.42 -2.53 17.07
CA ILE A 89 4.99 -2.42 16.71
C ILE A 89 4.06 -2.17 17.90
N TRP A 90 4.52 -2.40 19.13
CA TRP A 90 3.75 -2.18 20.35
C TRP A 90 3.75 -0.71 20.80
N ASN A 91 4.59 0.12 20.18
CA ASN A 91 4.58 1.55 20.40
C ASN A 91 3.41 2.22 19.67
N SER A 92 3.07 3.42 20.12
CA SER A 92 2.09 4.28 19.49
C SER A 92 2.59 5.72 19.50
N TYR A 93 2.24 6.44 18.44
CA TYR A 93 2.86 7.73 18.13
C TYR A 93 1.82 8.80 17.87
N SER A 94 2.21 10.06 18.08
CA SER A 94 1.45 11.22 17.61
C SER A 94 1.45 11.27 16.09
N TYR A 95 0.45 11.91 15.51
CA TYR A 95 0.38 12.02 14.06
C TYR A 95 1.47 12.96 13.51
N GLU A 96 1.79 14.03 14.22
CA GLU A 96 2.89 14.94 13.86
C GLU A 96 4.20 14.18 13.67
N PHE A 97 4.58 13.35 14.65
CA PHE A 97 5.81 12.57 14.60
C PHE A 97 5.87 11.69 13.34
N VAL A 98 4.76 11.05 12.99
CA VAL A 98 4.68 10.20 11.80
C VAL A 98 4.79 11.01 10.50
N CYS A 99 4.31 12.26 10.46
CA CYS A 99 4.51 13.15 9.32
C CYS A 99 5.99 13.49 9.11
N TYR A 100 6.71 13.88 10.18
CA TYR A 100 8.17 14.08 10.11
C TYR A 100 8.89 12.81 9.65
N LEU A 101 8.55 11.66 10.23
CA LEU A 101 9.16 10.38 9.87
C LEU A 101 8.97 10.04 8.40
N ARG A 102 7.75 10.21 7.86
CA ARG A 102 7.44 9.94 6.46
C ARG A 102 8.24 10.82 5.51
N GLU A 103 8.31 12.12 5.78
CA GLU A 103 9.05 13.05 4.92
C GLU A 103 10.57 12.85 5.03
N PHE A 104 11.11 12.51 6.20
CA PHE A 104 12.51 12.11 6.31
C PHE A 104 12.81 10.80 5.59
N CYS A 105 11.94 9.80 5.66
CA CYS A 105 12.12 8.57 4.88
C CYS A 105 12.07 8.83 3.37
N GLU A 106 11.20 9.73 2.90
CA GLU A 106 11.18 10.20 1.51
C GLU A 106 12.53 10.83 1.12
N GLN A 107 13.04 11.78 1.92
CA GLN A 107 14.32 12.44 1.66
C GLN A 107 15.51 11.46 1.67
N LEU A 108 15.58 10.56 2.65
CA LEU A 108 16.69 9.62 2.82
C LEU A 108 16.67 8.50 1.78
N SER A 109 15.49 8.02 1.37
CA SER A 109 15.39 7.02 0.32
C SER A 109 15.67 7.59 -1.07
N GLY A 110 15.39 8.88 -1.29
CA GLY A 110 15.42 9.50 -2.61
C GLY A 110 14.34 8.96 -3.56
N ASP A 111 13.34 8.23 -3.06
CA ASP A 111 12.24 7.68 -3.86
C ASP A 111 11.17 8.77 -4.11
N PRO A 112 11.02 9.31 -5.33
CA PRO A 112 10.05 10.37 -5.63
C PRO A 112 8.60 9.90 -5.52
N GLN A 113 8.36 8.58 -5.40
CA GLN A 113 7.05 7.98 -5.22
C GLN A 113 6.94 7.27 -3.87
N PHE A 114 7.79 7.65 -2.89
CA PHE A 114 7.90 6.99 -1.58
C PHE A 114 6.53 6.70 -0.95
N HIS A 115 5.65 7.70 -0.81
CA HIS A 115 4.36 7.53 -0.13
C HIS A 115 3.43 6.55 -0.87
N ILE A 116 3.45 6.58 -2.20
CA ILE A 116 2.70 5.63 -3.03
C ILE A 116 3.28 4.23 -2.87
N ASN A 117 4.60 4.11 -2.95
CA ASN A 117 5.31 2.83 -2.92
C ASN A 117 5.28 2.16 -1.55
N VAL A 118 5.34 2.91 -0.45
CA VAL A 118 5.10 2.38 0.92
C VAL A 118 3.73 1.73 0.95
N GLY A 119 2.69 2.48 0.54
CA GLY A 119 1.33 1.97 0.58
C GLY A 119 1.12 0.77 -0.34
N THR A 120 1.84 0.76 -1.47
CA THR A 120 1.78 -0.25 -2.52
C THR A 120 2.52 -1.54 -2.18
N ASN A 121 3.72 -1.45 -1.60
CA ASN A 121 4.64 -2.58 -1.46
C ASN A 121 4.51 -3.27 -0.10
N ARG A 122 3.91 -2.62 0.90
CA ARG A 122 3.66 -3.24 2.19
C ARG A 122 2.54 -4.27 2.06
N LYS A 123 2.89 -5.51 2.38
CA LYS A 123 1.96 -6.64 2.34
C LYS A 123 1.02 -6.54 3.53
N VAL A 124 -0.27 -6.74 3.27
CA VAL A 124 -1.25 -7.00 4.32
C VAL A 124 -0.74 -8.18 5.16
N PRO A 125 -0.72 -8.09 6.50
CA PRO A 125 -0.22 -9.18 7.34
C PRO A 125 -0.83 -10.55 6.98
N PRO A 126 -0.06 -11.66 6.99
CA PRO A 126 -0.53 -12.98 6.55
C PRO A 126 -1.84 -13.44 7.22
N LEU A 127 -2.00 -13.15 8.52
CA LEU A 127 -3.23 -13.47 9.23
C LEU A 127 -4.44 -12.73 8.64
N ILE A 128 -4.28 -11.44 8.33
CA ILE A 128 -5.34 -10.66 7.66
C ILE A 128 -5.58 -11.22 6.26
N GLN A 129 -4.55 -11.63 5.52
CA GLN A 129 -4.73 -12.27 4.22
C GLN A 129 -5.58 -13.54 4.32
N ILE A 130 -5.25 -14.43 5.27
CA ILE A 130 -5.99 -15.70 5.48
C ILE A 130 -7.44 -15.42 5.86
N LEU A 131 -7.67 -14.51 6.81
CA LEU A 131 -9.01 -14.16 7.29
C LEU A 131 -9.84 -13.44 6.22
N CYS A 132 -9.20 -12.65 5.35
CA CYS A 132 -9.89 -11.83 4.37
C CYS A 132 -10.11 -12.52 3.02
N ARG A 133 -9.32 -13.56 2.72
CA ARG A 133 -9.42 -14.34 1.47
C ARG A 133 -10.83 -14.82 1.09
N PRO A 134 -11.74 -15.24 2.00
CA PRO A 134 -13.07 -15.68 1.61
C PRO A 134 -14.01 -14.55 1.17
N PHE A 135 -13.69 -13.30 1.48
CA PHE A 135 -14.53 -12.15 1.10
C PHE A 135 -14.29 -11.74 -0.34
N SER A 136 -15.36 -11.30 -1.02
CA SER A 136 -15.27 -10.69 -2.34
C SER A 136 -14.64 -9.29 -2.27
N THR A 137 -14.11 -8.78 -3.38
CA THR A 137 -13.59 -7.40 -3.45
C THR A 137 -14.56 -6.36 -2.85
N PRO A 138 -15.86 -6.31 -3.22
CA PRO A 138 -16.80 -5.36 -2.61
C PRO A 138 -16.90 -5.49 -1.08
N GLN A 139 -16.83 -6.71 -0.54
CA GLN A 139 -16.83 -6.93 0.91
C GLN A 139 -15.56 -6.43 1.56
N LEU A 140 -14.38 -6.64 0.95
CA LEU A 140 -13.11 -6.10 1.44
C LEU A 140 -13.15 -4.57 1.56
N TYR A 141 -13.68 -3.89 0.53
CA TYR A 141 -13.84 -2.43 0.56
C TYR A 141 -14.81 -1.96 1.65
N LYS A 142 -15.90 -2.70 1.90
CA LYS A 142 -16.82 -2.39 3.02
C LYS A 142 -16.18 -2.54 4.40
N MET A 143 -15.17 -3.39 4.53
CA MET A 143 -14.45 -3.62 5.79
C MET A 143 -13.35 -2.60 6.06
N TRP A 144 -13.07 -1.69 5.13
CA TRP A 144 -11.99 -0.71 5.25
C TRP A 144 -12.00 0.07 6.59
N PRO A 145 -13.13 0.65 7.05
CA PRO A 145 -13.15 1.39 8.31
C PRO A 145 -12.70 0.58 9.52
N TYR A 146 -13.08 -0.70 9.57
CA TYR A 146 -12.71 -1.60 10.66
C TYR A 146 -11.20 -1.89 10.68
N PHE A 147 -10.58 -2.03 9.52
CA PHE A 147 -9.13 -2.23 9.45
C PHE A 147 -8.36 -0.93 9.70
N GLY A 148 -8.82 0.19 9.16
CA GLY A 148 -8.21 1.50 9.37
C GLY A 148 -8.17 1.89 10.84
N SER A 149 -9.29 1.73 11.54
CA SER A 149 -9.42 2.09 12.97
C SER A 149 -8.55 1.24 13.91
N LYS A 150 -8.03 0.10 13.44
CA LYS A 150 -7.08 -0.71 14.22
C LYS A 150 -5.72 -0.04 14.35
N TYR A 151 -5.31 0.71 13.32
CA TYR A 151 -3.98 1.32 13.24
C TYR A 151 -3.99 2.82 13.52
N VAL A 152 -5.18 3.43 13.52
CA VAL A 152 -5.36 4.86 13.71
C VAL A 152 -6.49 5.09 14.72
N ARG A 153 -6.27 5.93 15.74
CA ARG A 153 -7.27 6.20 16.78
C ARG A 153 -7.50 7.69 16.99
N GLY A 154 -8.75 8.13 16.88
CA GLY A 154 -9.18 9.50 17.22
C GLY A 154 -8.65 10.61 16.30
N VAL A 155 -7.86 10.28 15.28
CA VAL A 155 -7.27 11.25 14.34
C VAL A 155 -7.79 11.11 12.91
N LEU A 156 -8.33 9.94 12.55
CA LEU A 156 -9.00 9.71 11.27
C LEU A 156 -10.33 9.02 11.50
N GLU A 157 -11.32 9.44 10.72
CA GLU A 157 -12.60 8.76 10.59
C GLU A 157 -12.72 8.20 9.18
N PHE A 158 -13.17 6.95 9.09
CA PHE A 158 -13.28 6.23 7.84
C PHE A 158 -14.73 5.90 7.55
N GLU A 159 -15.19 6.28 6.38
CA GLU A 159 -16.55 6.03 5.92
C GLU A 159 -16.53 5.27 4.60
N VAL A 160 -17.55 4.42 4.43
CA VAL A 160 -17.80 3.71 3.17
C VAL A 160 -19.04 4.31 2.56
N GLY A 161 -18.88 4.94 1.40
CA GLY A 161 -19.98 5.40 0.58
C GLY A 161 -20.58 4.25 -0.22
N ARG A 162 -20.80 4.49 -1.52
CA ARG A 162 -21.39 3.49 -2.41
C ARG A 162 -20.39 2.39 -2.73
N VAL A 163 -20.80 1.13 -2.55
CA VAL A 163 -20.04 -0.04 -3.01
C VAL A 163 -20.88 -0.88 -3.98
N THR A 164 -20.32 -1.14 -5.16
CA THR A 164 -20.91 -1.95 -6.23
C THR A 164 -20.05 -3.18 -6.52
N ARG A 165 -20.39 -3.94 -7.57
CA ARG A 165 -19.56 -5.07 -8.02
C ARG A 165 -18.24 -4.67 -8.68
N ARG A 166 -18.12 -3.41 -9.12
CA ARG A 166 -16.99 -2.88 -9.91
C ARG A 166 -16.39 -1.61 -9.35
N SER A 167 -16.95 -1.06 -8.28
CA SER A 167 -16.47 0.18 -7.68
C SER A 167 -16.79 0.31 -6.21
N ALA A 168 -16.02 1.14 -5.52
CA ALA A 168 -16.30 1.59 -4.16
C ALA A 168 -15.91 3.07 -4.03
N VAL A 169 -16.75 3.84 -3.33
CA VAL A 169 -16.41 5.19 -2.87
C VAL A 169 -16.07 5.12 -1.40
N LEU A 170 -14.87 5.55 -1.04
CA LEU A 170 -14.41 5.60 0.34
C LEU A 170 -14.08 7.04 0.73
N ARG A 171 -14.34 7.37 1.98
CA ARG A 171 -14.05 8.68 2.55
C ARG A 171 -13.19 8.54 3.79
N MET A 172 -12.28 9.50 3.94
CA MET A 172 -11.40 9.65 5.08
C MET A 172 -11.45 11.11 5.55
N THR A 173 -11.88 11.31 6.79
CA THR A 173 -11.99 12.62 7.42
C THR A 173 -10.91 12.76 8.48
N PHE A 174 -10.17 13.87 8.44
CA PHE A 174 -9.22 14.21 9.48
C PHE A 174 -9.95 14.92 10.61
N THR A 175 -9.79 14.44 11.84
CA THR A 175 -10.40 15.11 13.00
C THR A 175 -9.63 16.39 13.32
N ASP A 176 -10.24 17.30 14.09
CA ASP A 176 -9.56 18.52 14.55
C ASP A 176 -8.27 18.19 15.33
N ARG A 177 -8.28 17.10 16.11
CA ARG A 177 -7.10 16.58 16.83
C ARG A 177 -5.93 16.28 15.87
N ALA A 178 -6.21 15.76 14.68
CA ALA A 178 -5.19 15.50 13.66
C ALA A 178 -4.71 16.81 13.01
N LEU A 179 -5.67 17.64 12.59
CA LEU A 179 -5.36 18.87 11.85
C LEU A 179 -4.57 19.88 12.68
N VAL A 180 -4.83 19.95 13.99
CA VAL A 180 -4.05 20.80 14.92
C VAL A 180 -2.58 20.39 14.94
N GLN A 181 -2.26 19.09 14.92
CA GLN A 181 -0.87 18.60 14.94
C GLN A 181 -0.06 19.00 13.70
N PHE A 182 -0.72 19.14 12.55
CA PHE A 182 -0.06 19.55 11.30
C PHE A 182 0.18 21.06 11.22
N GLY A 183 -0.54 21.87 12.01
CA GLY A 183 -0.39 23.33 12.02
C GLY A 183 -0.56 23.97 10.62
N PRO A 184 0.32 24.89 10.21
CA PRO A 184 0.30 25.49 8.88
C PRO A 184 0.57 24.51 7.72
N TYR A 185 1.20 23.35 7.99
CA TYR A 185 1.64 22.37 6.99
C TYR A 185 0.56 21.35 6.60
N ARG A 186 -0.68 21.56 7.06
CA ARG A 186 -1.84 20.65 6.82
C ARG A 186 -1.93 20.16 5.39
N LYS A 187 -1.75 21.03 4.38
CA LYS A 187 -1.91 20.65 2.99
C LYS A 187 -0.92 19.56 2.58
N ARG A 188 0.38 19.73 2.87
CA ARG A 188 1.40 18.70 2.59
C ARG A 188 1.15 17.42 3.39
N CYS A 189 0.89 17.54 4.70
CA CYS A 189 0.68 16.38 5.55
C CYS A 189 -0.52 15.53 5.08
N VAL A 190 -1.65 16.18 4.77
CA VAL A 190 -2.83 15.51 4.24
C VAL A 190 -2.53 14.87 2.88
N ASP A 191 -1.82 15.57 1.99
CA ASP A 191 -1.51 15.07 0.65
C ASP A 191 -0.72 13.75 0.70
N VAL A 192 0.36 13.70 1.49
CA VAL A 192 1.19 12.48 1.63
C VAL A 192 0.44 11.33 2.30
N ILE A 193 -0.44 11.63 3.27
CA ILE A 193 -1.29 10.64 3.93
C ILE A 193 -2.33 10.10 2.95
N CYS A 194 -3.01 10.97 2.20
CA CYS A 194 -4.03 10.59 1.21
C CYS A 194 -3.40 9.73 0.10
N LEU A 195 -2.18 10.07 -0.38
CA LEU A 195 -1.42 9.25 -1.34
C LEU A 195 -1.12 7.84 -0.81
N SER A 196 -0.59 7.74 0.41
CA SER A 196 -0.24 6.45 1.02
C SER A 196 -1.48 5.59 1.30
N CYS A 197 -2.56 6.20 1.78
CA CYS A 197 -3.80 5.49 2.09
C CYS A 197 -4.45 4.93 0.83
N LYS A 198 -4.64 5.76 -0.21
CA LYS A 198 -5.32 5.33 -1.43
C LYS A 198 -4.51 4.29 -2.22
N SER A 199 -3.18 4.37 -2.21
CA SER A 199 -2.34 3.36 -2.86
C SER A 199 -2.40 2.00 -2.16
N SER A 200 -2.43 1.97 -0.82
CA SER A 200 -2.64 0.74 -0.05
C SER A 200 -3.97 0.07 -0.34
N ILE A 201 -5.06 0.85 -0.35
CA ILE A 201 -6.41 0.32 -0.58
C ILE A 201 -6.52 -0.23 -2.01
N ALA A 202 -6.00 0.49 -3.00
CA ALA A 202 -6.07 0.08 -4.41
C ALA A 202 -5.51 -1.33 -4.65
N ARG A 203 -4.49 -1.74 -3.89
CA ARG A 203 -3.82 -3.03 -4.04
C ARG A 203 -4.39 -4.17 -3.21
N VAL A 204 -5.37 -3.92 -2.33
CA VAL A 204 -5.90 -4.95 -1.44
C VAL A 204 -6.36 -6.18 -2.22
N GLN A 205 -7.04 -5.99 -3.36
CA GLN A 205 -7.51 -7.09 -4.19
C GLN A 205 -6.38 -7.86 -4.89
N THR A 206 -5.29 -7.18 -5.23
CA THR A 206 -4.08 -7.83 -5.77
C THR A 206 -3.46 -8.75 -4.75
N GLN A 207 -3.39 -8.30 -3.49
CA GLN A 207 -2.81 -9.10 -2.42
C GLN A 207 -3.72 -10.25 -1.97
N MET A 208 -5.04 -10.07 -1.99
CA MET A 208 -6.01 -11.08 -1.54
C MET A 208 -6.38 -12.10 -2.60
N HIS A 209 -6.46 -11.68 -3.86
CA HIS A 209 -7.04 -12.46 -4.95
C HIS A 209 -6.16 -12.57 -6.19
N GLY A 210 -5.01 -11.89 -6.23
CA GLY A 210 -4.13 -11.89 -7.40
C GLY A 210 -4.68 -11.13 -8.61
N THR A 211 -5.69 -10.28 -8.43
CA THR A 211 -6.27 -9.46 -9.50
C THR A 211 -5.54 -8.12 -9.65
N PRO A 212 -5.61 -7.44 -10.80
CA PRO A 212 -5.03 -6.11 -10.97
C PRO A 212 -5.48 -5.13 -9.88
N ALA A 213 -4.64 -4.15 -9.54
CA ALA A 213 -4.99 -3.11 -8.57
C ALA A 213 -6.20 -2.30 -9.08
N ALA A 214 -6.97 -1.71 -8.16
CA ALA A 214 -8.07 -0.84 -8.55
C ALA A 214 -7.50 0.49 -9.07
N THR A 215 -8.13 1.02 -10.11
CA THR A 215 -7.88 2.41 -10.53
C THR A 215 -8.51 3.34 -9.50
N VAL A 216 -7.79 4.39 -9.11
CA VAL A 216 -8.25 5.37 -8.13
C VAL A 216 -8.52 6.69 -8.81
N ARG A 217 -9.67 7.30 -8.51
CA ARG A 217 -10.03 8.66 -8.92
C ARG A 217 -10.28 9.49 -7.66
N ASP A 218 -9.54 10.58 -7.50
CA ASP A 218 -9.77 11.55 -6.42
C ASP A 218 -11.07 12.34 -6.69
N LEU A 219 -11.96 12.39 -5.70
CA LEU A 219 -13.23 13.12 -5.77
C LEU A 219 -13.17 14.41 -4.93
N SER A 220 -12.56 14.35 -3.75
CA SER A 220 -12.37 15.48 -2.84
C SER A 220 -11.10 15.27 -2.01
N CYS A 221 -10.46 16.34 -1.55
CA CYS A 221 -9.27 16.26 -0.72
C CYS A 221 -9.17 17.44 0.25
N THR A 222 -8.99 17.13 1.54
CA THR A 222 -8.79 18.17 2.56
C THR A 222 -7.57 19.04 2.32
N ALA A 223 -6.56 18.54 1.60
CA ALA A 223 -5.42 19.37 1.19
C ALA A 223 -5.81 20.49 0.20
N ASN A 224 -6.95 20.35 -0.49
CA ASN A 224 -7.50 21.35 -1.40
C ASN A 224 -8.56 22.24 -0.73
N GLY A 225 -8.84 22.04 0.57
CA GLY A 225 -9.85 22.79 1.32
C GLY A 225 -11.19 22.07 1.50
N ASP A 226 -11.33 20.85 0.98
CA ASP A 226 -12.55 20.05 1.16
C ASP A 226 -12.68 19.52 2.61
N PRO A 227 -13.90 19.25 3.11
CA PRO A 227 -14.09 18.73 4.46
C PRO A 227 -13.51 17.33 4.69
N TYR A 228 -13.22 16.57 3.63
CA TYR A 228 -12.71 15.21 3.71
C TYR A 228 -11.90 14.83 2.45
N CYS A 229 -11.08 13.78 2.54
CA CYS A 229 -10.53 13.07 1.38
C CYS A 229 -11.54 12.00 0.92
N GLU A 230 -11.93 12.00 -0.36
CA GLU A 230 -12.84 11.00 -0.93
C GLU A 230 -12.30 10.48 -2.25
N TRP A 231 -12.39 9.15 -2.44
CA TRP A 231 -11.87 8.48 -3.62
C TRP A 231 -12.86 7.45 -4.15
N GLU A 232 -12.94 7.37 -5.48
CA GLU A 232 -13.58 6.27 -6.18
C GLU A 232 -12.53 5.25 -6.63
N PHE A 233 -12.71 4.01 -6.20
CA PHE A 233 -11.95 2.86 -6.64
C PHE A 233 -12.76 2.09 -7.66
N THR A 234 -12.16 1.75 -8.81
CA THR A 234 -12.81 0.96 -9.86
C THR A 234 -11.98 -0.27 -10.23
N TRP A 235 -12.64 -1.40 -10.45
CA TRP A 235 -11.98 -2.67 -10.80
C TRP A 235 -12.83 -3.52 -11.74
N THR A 236 -12.17 -4.41 -12.46
CA THR A 236 -12.83 -5.43 -13.28
C THR A 236 -13.44 -6.49 -12.37
N PRO A 237 -14.76 -6.78 -12.46
CA PRO A 237 -15.38 -7.78 -11.63
C PRO A 237 -14.74 -9.16 -11.80
N GLN A 238 -14.53 -9.88 -10.69
CA GLN A 238 -14.18 -11.28 -10.75
C GLN A 238 -15.36 -12.08 -11.31
N VAL A 239 -15.24 -12.54 -12.55
CA VAL A 239 -16.17 -13.53 -13.09
C VAL A 239 -15.80 -14.87 -12.47
N ARG A 240 -16.59 -15.33 -11.49
CA ARG A 240 -16.51 -16.73 -11.05
C ARG A 240 -16.92 -17.60 -12.24
N SER A 241 -15.93 -18.12 -12.96
CA SER A 241 -16.16 -19.10 -14.00
C SER A 241 -16.83 -20.32 -13.37
N SER A 242 -18.02 -20.70 -13.86
CA SER A 242 -18.70 -21.93 -13.48
C SER A 242 -18.04 -23.17 -14.09
N VAL A 243 -17.12 -22.98 -15.04
CA VAL A 243 -16.42 -24.06 -15.77
C VAL A 243 -15.75 -25.08 -14.84
N PRO A 244 -15.02 -24.71 -13.76
CA PRO A 244 -14.42 -25.69 -12.86
C PRO A 244 -15.45 -26.54 -12.13
N LEU A 245 -16.58 -25.94 -11.75
CA LEU A 245 -17.69 -26.64 -11.11
C LEU A 245 -18.38 -27.58 -12.10
N ALA A 246 -18.61 -27.11 -13.33
CA ALA A 246 -19.17 -27.91 -14.40
C ALA A 246 -18.25 -29.09 -14.76
N MET A 247 -16.94 -28.85 -14.89
CA MET A 247 -15.93 -29.90 -15.12
C MET A 247 -15.86 -30.89 -13.97
N TRP A 248 -15.95 -30.42 -12.72
CA TRP A 248 -16.02 -31.28 -11.54
C TRP A 248 -17.25 -32.20 -11.60
N MET A 249 -18.42 -31.62 -11.88
CA MET A 249 -19.68 -32.37 -12.02
C MET A 249 -19.63 -33.37 -13.18
N LEU A 250 -19.03 -33.00 -14.32
CA LEU A 250 -18.88 -33.88 -15.48
C LEU A 250 -17.95 -35.05 -15.19
N VAL A 251 -16.80 -34.81 -14.54
CA VAL A 251 -15.87 -35.90 -14.18
C VAL A 251 -16.49 -36.79 -13.11
N ALA A 252 -17.08 -36.23 -12.06
CA ALA A 252 -17.73 -37.01 -11.01
C ALA A 252 -18.89 -37.84 -11.60
N GLY A 253 -19.77 -37.22 -12.39
CA GLY A 253 -20.90 -37.91 -13.03
C GLY A 253 -20.46 -38.97 -14.05
N GLY A 254 -19.42 -38.69 -14.83
CA GLY A 254 -18.85 -39.64 -15.79
C GLY A 254 -18.22 -40.85 -15.12
N THR A 255 -17.42 -40.65 -14.06
CA THR A 255 -16.82 -41.74 -13.28
C THR A 255 -17.89 -42.57 -12.57
N PHE A 256 -18.90 -41.93 -11.99
CA PHE A 256 -20.02 -42.63 -11.36
C PHE A 256 -20.79 -43.51 -12.36
N THR A 257 -21.11 -42.94 -13.53
CA THR A 257 -21.81 -43.67 -14.61
C THR A 257 -20.97 -44.83 -15.13
N TYR A 258 -19.65 -44.64 -15.31
CA TYR A 258 -18.74 -45.69 -15.74
C TYR A 258 -18.68 -46.85 -14.75
N LEU A 259 -18.58 -46.57 -13.44
CA LEU A 259 -18.55 -47.59 -12.40
C LEU A 259 -19.84 -48.41 -12.38
N HIS A 260 -21.00 -47.76 -12.46
CA HIS A 260 -22.29 -48.47 -12.49
C HIS A 260 -22.54 -49.31 -13.75
N LEU A 261 -21.97 -48.91 -14.90
CA LEU A 261 -22.12 -49.67 -16.15
C LEU A 261 -21.13 -50.83 -16.28
N ARG A 262 -19.91 -50.70 -15.72
CA ARG A 262 -18.83 -51.69 -15.89
C ARG A 262 -18.63 -52.59 -14.67
N GLN A 263 -19.00 -52.14 -13.48
CA GLN A 263 -18.86 -52.87 -12.22
C GLN A 263 -20.13 -52.72 -11.37
N PRO A 264 -21.23 -53.38 -11.76
CA PRO A 264 -22.51 -53.26 -11.05
C PRO A 264 -22.47 -53.82 -9.61
N ASP A 265 -21.46 -54.62 -9.27
CA ASP A 265 -21.27 -55.20 -7.93
C ASP A 265 -20.80 -54.18 -6.88
N VAL A 266 -20.39 -52.97 -7.30
CA VAL A 266 -19.96 -51.92 -6.39
C VAL A 266 -21.18 -51.22 -5.79
N PRO A 267 -21.32 -51.15 -4.46
CA PRO A 267 -22.38 -50.40 -3.80
C PRO A 267 -22.34 -48.91 -4.19
N THR A 268 -23.52 -48.30 -4.38
CA THR A 268 -23.66 -46.90 -4.83
C THR A 268 -22.87 -45.90 -3.95
N VAL A 269 -22.76 -46.17 -2.65
CA VAL A 269 -22.01 -45.32 -1.71
C VAL A 269 -20.50 -45.36 -1.99
N GLU A 270 -19.95 -46.52 -2.31
CA GLU A 270 -18.54 -46.67 -2.69
C GLU A 270 -18.25 -46.07 -4.06
N ALA A 271 -19.17 -46.24 -5.01
CA ALA A 271 -19.07 -45.62 -6.34
C ALA A 271 -19.06 -44.07 -6.26
N LEU A 272 -19.86 -43.47 -5.37
CA LEU A 272 -19.83 -42.02 -5.11
C LEU A 272 -18.49 -41.58 -4.49
N GLY A 273 -17.96 -42.33 -3.52
CA GLY A 273 -16.67 -42.04 -2.92
C GLY A 273 -15.52 -42.09 -3.93
N LEU A 274 -15.51 -43.12 -4.79
CA LEU A 274 -14.50 -43.28 -5.84
C LEU A 274 -14.63 -42.21 -6.94
N ALA A 275 -15.85 -41.81 -7.30
CA ALA A 275 -16.08 -40.76 -8.29
C ALA A 275 -15.63 -39.36 -7.82
N ALA A 276 -15.61 -39.11 -6.51
CA ALA A 276 -15.16 -37.85 -5.94
C ALA A 276 -13.62 -37.67 -6.03
N ILE A 277 -12.84 -38.76 -6.10
CA ILE A 277 -11.37 -38.69 -6.09
C ILE A 277 -10.80 -38.00 -7.35
N PRO A 278 -11.13 -38.43 -8.59
CA PRO A 278 -10.64 -37.78 -9.81
C PRO A 278 -11.12 -36.34 -9.93
N ALA A 279 -12.37 -36.08 -9.53
CA ALA A 279 -12.95 -34.74 -9.57
C ALA A 279 -12.24 -33.79 -8.59
N SER A 280 -11.91 -34.26 -7.39
CA SER A 280 -11.17 -33.49 -6.38
C SER A 280 -9.72 -33.23 -6.80
N LEU A 281 -9.05 -34.19 -7.42
CA LEU A 281 -7.72 -34.01 -8.00
C LEU A 281 -7.72 -32.98 -9.13
N LEU A 282 -8.71 -33.05 -10.03
CA LEU A 282 -8.86 -32.07 -11.11
C LEU A 282 -9.11 -30.66 -10.55
N TRP A 283 -9.98 -30.54 -9.54
CA TRP A 283 -10.22 -29.26 -8.87
C TRP A 283 -8.95 -28.70 -8.24
N TRP A 284 -8.16 -29.53 -7.54
CA TRP A 284 -6.90 -29.13 -6.94
C TRP A 284 -5.88 -28.68 -7.99
N MET A 285 -5.77 -29.37 -9.13
CA MET A 285 -4.91 -28.97 -10.24
C MET A 285 -5.34 -27.64 -10.87
N ILE A 286 -6.64 -27.46 -11.13
CA ILE A 286 -7.18 -26.21 -11.71
C ILE A 286 -7.02 -25.03 -10.73
N ALA A 287 -7.27 -25.26 -9.44
CA ALA A 287 -7.09 -24.25 -8.40
C ALA A 287 -5.62 -23.89 -8.20
N GLY A 288 -4.72 -24.88 -8.25
CA GLY A 288 -3.27 -24.68 -8.17
C GLY A 288 -2.67 -23.98 -9.39
N ALA A 289 -3.18 -24.28 -10.59
CA ALA A 289 -2.73 -23.65 -11.84
C ALA A 289 -3.15 -22.17 -11.94
N ARG A 290 -4.38 -21.83 -11.54
CA ARG A 290 -4.84 -20.42 -11.50
C ARG A 290 -4.02 -19.54 -10.55
N GLY A 291 -3.47 -20.13 -9.49
CA GLY A 291 -2.54 -19.44 -8.59
C GLY A 291 -1.19 -19.10 -9.23
N ARG A 292 -0.74 -19.84 -10.26
CA ARG A 292 0.54 -19.61 -10.96
C ARG A 292 0.41 -18.72 -12.20
N SER A 293 -0.66 -18.86 -12.99
CA SER A 293 -0.82 -18.09 -14.22
C SER A 293 -1.03 -16.59 -13.99
N SER A 294 -1.56 -16.19 -12.83
CA SER A 294 -1.72 -14.78 -12.46
C SER A 294 -0.39 -14.09 -12.12
N VAL A 295 0.66 -14.86 -11.81
CA VAL A 295 2.01 -14.35 -11.55
C VAL A 295 2.79 -14.13 -12.85
N ALA A 296 2.56 -14.95 -13.87
CA ALA A 296 3.29 -14.87 -15.13
C ALA A 296 2.95 -13.61 -15.95
N VAL A 297 1.69 -13.13 -15.92
CA VAL A 297 1.27 -11.94 -16.68
C VAL A 297 1.81 -10.63 -16.06
N VAL A 298 2.14 -10.62 -14.77
CA VAL A 298 2.66 -9.41 -14.08
C VAL A 298 4.16 -9.20 -14.30
N VAL A 299 4.91 -10.23 -14.70
CA VAL A 299 6.36 -10.12 -14.91
C VAL A 299 6.71 -9.46 -16.24
N ASP A 300 5.83 -9.51 -17.25
CA ASP A 300 6.13 -8.98 -18.59
C ASP A 300 5.95 -7.45 -18.72
N ASP A 301 5.10 -6.82 -17.88
CA ASP A 301 4.74 -5.40 -18.06
C ASP A 301 5.72 -4.41 -17.39
N HIS A 302 6.74 -4.92 -16.67
CA HIS A 302 7.75 -4.10 -15.99
C HIS A 302 9.07 -3.92 -16.77
N GLN A 303 9.19 -4.47 -17.99
CA GLN A 303 10.42 -4.36 -18.79
C GLN A 303 10.40 -3.27 -19.88
N SER A 304 9.31 -2.53 -20.05
CA SER A 304 9.15 -1.63 -21.20
C SER A 304 9.16 -0.13 -20.87
N HIS A 305 10.08 0.37 -20.05
CA HIS A 305 10.46 1.79 -20.09
C HIS A 305 11.86 2.02 -19.50
N ALA A 306 12.89 1.83 -20.33
CA ALA A 306 14.18 2.47 -20.14
C ALA A 306 14.24 3.72 -21.05
N PRO A 307 14.68 4.89 -20.56
CA PRO A 307 14.82 6.07 -21.41
C PRO A 307 16.04 5.89 -22.33
N SER A 308 15.78 5.97 -23.64
CA SER A 308 16.81 5.99 -24.67
C SER A 308 17.67 7.24 -24.53
N ARG A 309 18.98 7.03 -24.31
CA ARG A 309 20.02 8.02 -24.56
C ARG A 309 19.99 8.41 -26.05
N GLN A 310 19.62 9.63 -26.36
CA GLN A 310 20.00 10.25 -27.63
C GLN A 310 21.38 10.89 -27.48
N THR A 311 22.38 10.18 -27.99
CA THR A 311 23.64 10.74 -28.48
C THR A 311 23.71 10.45 -29.97
N ALA A 312 23.71 11.49 -30.78
CA ALA A 312 24.18 11.45 -32.17
C ALA A 312 24.97 12.73 -32.45
N ALA A 313 26.29 12.59 -32.43
CA ALA A 313 27.23 13.38 -33.23
C ALA A 313 27.24 12.75 -34.65
N THR A 314 27.58 13.36 -35.79
CA THR A 314 28.38 14.55 -36.13
C THR A 314 28.26 14.79 -37.67
N VAL A 315 28.53 16.03 -38.12
CA VAL A 315 29.21 16.45 -39.38
C VAL A 315 28.48 16.28 -40.74
N ASP A 316 28.24 17.39 -41.47
CA ASP A 316 29.13 17.78 -42.59
C ASP A 316 29.03 19.25 -43.06
N GLN A 317 30.11 19.66 -43.72
CA GLN A 317 30.74 20.94 -44.03
C GLN A 317 29.95 21.98 -44.86
N GLY A 318 30.42 23.24 -44.77
CA GLY A 318 30.37 24.15 -45.93
C GLY A 318 30.62 25.65 -45.68
N SER A 319 31.89 26.06 -45.78
CA SER A 319 32.33 27.37 -46.32
C SER A 319 32.23 28.66 -45.49
N GLY A 320 33.35 29.38 -45.40
CA GLY A 320 33.31 30.85 -45.52
C GLY A 320 34.05 31.68 -44.47
N ALA A 321 35.38 31.77 -44.61
CA ALA A 321 36.20 32.98 -44.48
C ALA A 321 36.06 33.91 -43.24
N GLY A 322 37.21 34.16 -42.58
CA GLY A 322 37.65 35.54 -42.33
C GLY A 322 38.08 35.95 -40.93
N ARG A 323 39.41 35.95 -40.74
CA ARG A 323 40.23 37.02 -40.11
C ARG A 323 40.02 37.44 -38.64
N ARG A 324 41.10 37.17 -37.88
CA ARG A 324 41.97 38.11 -37.13
C ARG A 324 41.45 38.87 -35.88
N CYS A 325 42.30 38.75 -34.86
CA CYS A 325 42.78 39.76 -33.89
C CYS A 325 41.93 40.10 -32.65
N ALA A 326 42.47 39.65 -31.51
CA ALA A 326 42.91 40.43 -30.34
C ALA A 326 42.00 41.55 -29.79
N ALA A 327 41.49 41.34 -28.58
CA ALA A 327 41.93 42.04 -27.35
C ALA A 327 41.43 41.25 -26.13
#